data_AF-A0A518C8H9-F1
#
_entry.id   AF-A0A518C8H9-F1
#
_cell.length_a   1.000
_cell.length_b   1.000
_cell.length_c   1.000
_cell.angle_alpha   90.00
_cell.angle_beta   90.00
_cell.angle_gamma   90.00
#
_symmetry.space_group_name_H-M   'P 1'
#
loop_
_entity.id
_entity.type
_entity.pdbx_description
1 polymer ?
#
loop_
_entity_poly.entity_id
_entity_poly.type
_entity_poly.pdbx_seq_one_letter_code
_entity_poly.pdbx_strand_id
1 'polypeptide(L)'
;MDNPYESPLEQGSSPARSDSLSLGWAIFSGVVWSVGASLPITALLVTFFRFPIPFRGIVSGPSFIPLAMFALLMYGIFLGGFLPLAAAGGIAGGIARAISSTPARQRWILRILAVGASFALLLLLATLDWVIGPW
;
A
#
# COMPACT_ATOMS: atom_id res chain seq x y z
N MET A 1 -8.95 -1.68 63.20
CA MET A 1 -7.98 -2.79 63.17
C MET A 1 -7.57 -2.91 61.73
N ASP A 2 -6.49 -2.23 61.38
CA ASP A 2 -6.05 -2.11 59.99
C ASP A 2 -5.30 -3.37 59.58
N ASN A 3 -5.58 -3.87 58.39
CA ASN A 3 -5.05 -5.13 57.90
C ASN A 3 -3.55 -4.99 57.60
N PRO A 4 -2.65 -5.70 58.32
CA PRO A 4 -1.20 -5.58 58.14
C PRO A 4 -0.69 -6.19 56.82
N TYR A 5 -1.57 -6.78 56.01
CA TYR A 5 -1.25 -7.39 54.72
C TYR A 5 -1.72 -6.56 53.52
N GLU A 6 -2.12 -5.30 53.70
CA GLU A 6 -2.15 -4.36 52.58
C GLU A 6 -0.70 -4.03 52.19
N SER A 7 -0.08 -4.96 51.47
CA SER A 7 1.06 -4.65 50.61
C SER A 7 0.63 -3.46 49.75
N PRO A 8 1.41 -2.36 49.68
CA PRO A 8 1.12 -1.29 48.75
C PRO A 8 0.93 -1.96 47.42
N LEU A 9 -0.29 -1.90 46.87
CA LEU A 9 -0.52 -2.28 45.50
C LEU A 9 0.55 -1.50 44.75
N GLU A 10 1.53 -2.22 44.20
CA GLU A 10 2.39 -1.71 43.16
C GLU A 10 1.44 -1.35 42.04
N GLN A 11 0.84 -0.18 42.18
CA GLN A 11 0.19 0.63 41.19
C GLN A 11 1.36 1.20 40.37
N GLY A 12 2.20 0.28 39.89
CA GLY A 12 3.01 0.46 38.72
C GLY A 12 2.01 0.82 37.67
N SER A 13 1.90 2.13 37.45
CA SER A 13 1.40 2.74 36.25
C SER A 13 1.97 1.93 35.10
N SER A 14 1.23 0.93 34.63
CA SER A 14 1.47 0.38 33.31
C SER A 14 1.34 1.60 32.43
N PRO A 15 2.45 2.13 31.86
CA PRO A 15 2.32 3.26 30.96
C PRO A 15 1.38 2.73 29.89
N ALA A 16 0.18 3.33 29.80
CA ALA A 16 -0.84 2.94 28.86
C ALA A 16 -0.16 3.00 27.50
N ARG A 17 0.23 1.82 27.02
CA ARG A 17 1.19 1.70 25.93
C ARG A 17 0.45 2.14 24.69
N SER A 18 0.66 3.38 24.29
CA SER A 18 0.12 4.00 23.08
C SER A 18 0.78 3.42 21.82
N ASP A 19 1.01 2.11 21.81
CA ASP A 19 1.63 1.34 20.72
C ASP A 19 0.70 1.21 19.51
N SER A 20 -0.51 1.77 19.56
CA SER A 20 -1.34 1.91 18.37
C SER A 20 -0.70 2.95 17.46
N LEU A 21 -0.29 2.53 16.26
CA LEU A 21 0.20 3.44 15.22
C LEU A 21 -0.81 4.59 15.07
N SER A 22 -0.32 5.83 15.15
CA SER A 22 -1.18 7.01 14.95
C SER A 22 -1.88 6.90 13.60
N LEU A 23 -3.12 7.39 13.51
CA LEU A 23 -3.90 7.30 12.27
C LEU A 23 -3.12 7.86 11.07
N GLY A 24 -2.50 9.03 11.26
CA GLY A 24 -1.70 9.68 10.23
C GLY A 24 -0.54 8.81 9.77
N TRP A 25 0.12 8.10 10.69
CA TRP A 25 1.22 7.21 10.35
C TRP A 25 0.76 5.93 9.66
N ALA A 26 -0.39 5.37 10.04
CA ALA A 26 -0.99 4.23 9.34
C ALA A 26 -1.38 4.60 7.90
N ILE A 27 -1.97 5.78 7.68
CA ILE A 27 -2.30 6.29 6.35
C ILE A 27 -1.02 6.53 5.53
N PHE A 28 -0.06 7.27 6.10
CA PHE A 28 1.20 7.59 5.43
C PHE A 28 1.97 6.33 5.02
N SER A 29 2.12 5.37 5.94
CA SER A 29 2.77 4.10 5.62
C SER A 29 2.01 3.29 4.56
N GLY A 30 0.68 3.33 4.55
CA GLY A 30 -0.14 2.73 3.50
C GLY A 30 0.11 3.34 2.11
N VAL A 31 0.19 4.68 2.03
CA VAL A 31 0.54 5.41 0.80
C VAL A 31 1.91 4.99 0.30
N VAL A 32 2.93 5.01 1.17
CA VAL A 32 4.30 4.64 0.81
C VAL A 32 4.38 3.19 0.32
N TRP A 33 3.69 2.26 0.99
CA TRP A 33 3.64 0.87 0.56
C TRP A 33 2.96 0.69 -0.79
N SER A 34 1.84 1.38 -1.03
CA SER A 34 1.11 1.29 -2.29
C SER A 34 1.93 1.82 -3.46
N VAL A 35 2.53 3.01 -3.31
CA VAL A 35 3.37 3.62 -4.35
C VAL A 35 4.66 2.80 -4.53
N GLY A 36 5.31 2.37 -3.45
CA GLY A 36 6.52 1.55 -3.52
C GLY A 36 6.28 0.19 -4.18
N ALA A 37 5.15 -0.46 -3.88
CA ALA A 37 4.78 -1.74 -4.48
C ALA A 37 4.38 -1.62 -5.95
N SER A 38 3.99 -0.43 -6.43
CA SER A 38 3.61 -0.24 -7.82
C SER A 38 4.74 -0.61 -8.80
N LEU A 39 6.00 -0.33 -8.44
CA LEU A 39 7.16 -0.64 -9.27
C LEU A 39 7.38 -2.15 -9.50
N PRO A 40 7.54 -3.00 -8.47
CA PRO A 40 7.68 -4.44 -8.68
C PRO A 40 6.43 -5.07 -9.29
N ILE A 41 5.23 -4.55 -8.98
CA ILE A 41 3.99 -5.02 -9.60
C ILE A 41 4.00 -4.72 -11.10
N THR A 42 4.36 -3.51 -11.52
CA THR A 42 4.46 -3.16 -12.95
C THR A 42 5.52 -3.99 -13.65
N ALA A 43 6.68 -4.24 -13.02
CA ALA A 43 7.71 -5.12 -13.58
C ALA A 43 7.18 -6.55 -13.80
N LEU A 44 6.38 -7.06 -12.86
CA LEU A 44 5.71 -8.35 -12.99
C LEU A 44 4.65 -8.32 -14.09
N LEU A 45 3.80 -7.29 -14.13
CA LEU A 45 2.74 -7.15 -15.11
C LEU A 45 3.29 -7.03 -16.54
N VAL A 46 4.33 -6.24 -16.81
CA VAL A 46 4.91 -6.18 -18.17
C VAL A 46 5.57 -7.49 -18.60
N THR A 47 5.98 -8.32 -17.65
CA THR A 47 6.59 -9.61 -17.95
C THR A 47 5.54 -10.64 -18.42
N PHE A 48 4.36 -10.67 -17.78
CA PHE A 48 3.32 -11.67 -18.04
C PHE A 48 2.15 -11.14 -18.88
N PHE A 49 1.91 -9.83 -18.85
CA PHE A 49 0.78 -9.16 -19.49
C PHE A 49 1.27 -8.08 -20.45
N ARG A 50 0.39 -7.73 -21.37
CA ARG A 50 0.56 -6.61 -22.28
C ARG A 50 0.39 -5.31 -21.50
N PHE A 51 1.46 -4.52 -21.42
CA PHE A 51 1.46 -3.24 -20.72
C PHE A 51 1.54 -2.09 -21.74
N PRO A 52 0.64 -1.10 -21.69
CA PRO A 52 0.74 0.07 -22.54
C PRO A 52 1.94 0.92 -22.13
N ILE A 53 2.84 1.15 -23.07
CA ILE A 53 3.95 2.07 -22.90
C ILE A 53 3.72 3.28 -23.82
N PRO A 54 3.72 4.51 -23.26
CA PRO A 54 3.58 5.72 -24.06
C PRO A 54 4.71 5.74 -25.09
N PHE A 55 4.41 6.18 -26.32
CA PHE A 55 5.34 6.24 -27.46
C PHE A 55 5.79 4.91 -28.06
N ARG A 56 5.48 3.75 -27.45
CA ARG A 56 5.86 2.42 -27.97
C ARG A 56 4.68 1.48 -28.20
N GLY A 57 3.50 1.85 -27.72
CA GLY A 57 2.30 1.02 -27.80
C GLY A 57 2.34 -0.14 -26.81
N ILE A 58 1.60 -1.19 -27.13
CA ILE A 58 1.42 -2.36 -26.28
C ILE A 58 2.64 -3.27 -26.38
N VAL A 59 3.36 -3.45 -25.26
CA VAL A 59 4.54 -4.34 -25.22
C VAL A 59 4.48 -5.31 -24.06
N SER A 60 5.24 -6.40 -24.17
CA SER A 60 5.38 -7.41 -23.13
C SER A 60 6.78 -8.02 -23.19
N GLY A 61 7.30 -8.41 -22.04
CA GLY A 61 8.55 -9.16 -21.90
C GLY A 61 9.57 -8.48 -20.97
N PRO A 62 10.57 -9.25 -20.48
CA PRO A 62 11.52 -8.78 -19.47
C PRO A 62 12.37 -7.59 -19.94
N SER A 63 12.65 -7.50 -21.23
CA SER A 63 13.43 -6.40 -21.82
C SER A 63 12.73 -5.04 -21.73
N PHE A 64 11.42 -5.01 -21.49
CA PHE A 64 10.64 -3.78 -21.38
C PHE A 64 10.42 -3.32 -19.93
N ILE A 65 10.91 -4.07 -18.93
CA ILE A 65 10.78 -3.70 -17.50
C ILE A 65 11.27 -2.28 -17.21
N PRO A 66 12.49 -1.86 -17.60
CA PRO A 66 12.97 -0.51 -17.29
C PRO A 66 12.07 0.57 -17.91
N LEU A 67 11.59 0.31 -19.13
CA LEU A 67 10.74 1.26 -19.85
C LEU A 67 9.33 1.34 -19.25
N ALA A 68 8.75 0.21 -18.82
CA ALA A 68 7.45 0.19 -18.15
C ALA A 68 7.50 0.87 -16.78
N MET A 69 8.59 0.69 -16.02
CA MET A 69 8.81 1.41 -14.76
C MET A 69 8.94 2.93 -15.00
N PHE A 70 9.67 3.34 -16.03
CA PHE A 70 9.78 4.75 -16.41
C PHE A 70 8.42 5.33 -16.82
N ALA A 71 7.65 4.59 -17.64
CA ALA A 71 6.30 4.98 -18.05
C ALA A 71 5.36 5.14 -16.85
N LEU A 72 5.39 4.20 -15.90
CA LEU A 72 4.63 4.29 -14.65
C LEU A 72 4.99 5.55 -13.85
N LEU A 73 6.27 5.89 -13.74
CA LEU A 73 6.70 7.12 -13.06
C LEU A 73 6.20 8.36 -13.78
N MET A 74 6.29 8.39 -15.12
CA MET A 74 5.79 9.52 -15.91
C MET A 74 4.28 9.69 -15.76
N TYR A 75 3.49 8.62 -15.94
CA TYR A 75 2.03 8.67 -15.74
C TYR A 75 1.64 8.95 -14.29
N GLY A 76 2.36 8.36 -13.35
CA GLY A 76 2.14 8.52 -11.92
C GLY A 76 2.33 9.97 -11.46
N ILE A 77 3.40 10.62 -11.92
CA ILE A 77 3.77 11.99 -11.55
C ILE A 77 3.00 13.02 -12.39
N PHE A 78 3.01 12.91 -13.71
CA PHE A 78 2.47 13.95 -14.59
C PHE A 78 0.97 13.85 -14.81
N LEU A 79 0.40 12.64 -14.89
CA LEU A 79 -1.04 12.43 -15.06
C LEU A 79 -1.75 12.13 -13.74
N GLY A 80 -1.03 12.16 -12.62
CA GLY A 80 -1.61 11.90 -11.31
C GLY A 80 -2.02 10.44 -11.09
N GLY A 81 -1.46 9.49 -11.83
CA GLY A 81 -1.73 8.05 -11.63
C GLY A 81 -1.39 7.55 -10.21
N PHE A 82 -0.52 8.26 -9.48
CA PHE A 82 -0.26 7.95 -8.08
C PHE A 82 -1.35 8.40 -7.12
N LEU A 83 -2.26 9.29 -7.52
CA LEU A 83 -3.36 9.73 -6.68
C LEU A 83 -4.31 8.58 -6.29
N PRO A 84 -4.84 7.75 -7.21
CA PRO A 84 -5.65 6.60 -6.84
C PRO A 84 -4.88 5.54 -6.05
N LEU A 85 -3.59 5.33 -6.35
CA LEU A 85 -2.71 4.43 -5.58
C LEU A 85 -2.52 4.93 -4.13
N ALA A 86 -2.29 6.22 -3.95
CA ALA A 86 -2.16 6.86 -2.65
C ALA A 86 -3.48 6.80 -1.87
N ALA A 87 -4.61 7.10 -2.51
CA ALA A 87 -5.93 6.98 -1.89
C ALA A 87 -6.20 5.55 -1.43
N ALA A 88 -5.96 4.55 -2.27
CA ALA A 88 -6.13 3.14 -1.93
C ALA A 88 -5.20 2.70 -0.78
N GLY A 89 -3.93 3.12 -0.82
CA GLY A 89 -2.97 2.87 0.26
C GLY A 89 -3.38 3.50 1.58
N GLY A 90 -3.88 4.74 1.55
CA GLY A 90 -4.38 5.44 2.73
C GLY A 90 -5.61 4.75 3.34
N ILE A 91 -6.56 4.34 2.50
CA ILE A 91 -7.74 3.56 2.91
C ILE A 91 -7.31 2.22 3.54
N ALA A 92 -6.37 1.52 2.90
CA ALA A 92 -5.80 0.28 3.44
C ALA A 92 -5.17 0.47 4.82
N GLY A 93 -4.45 1.58 5.04
CA GLY A 93 -3.89 1.95 6.34
C GLY A 93 -4.96 2.20 7.41
N GLY A 94 -6.04 2.90 7.04
CA GLY A 94 -7.19 3.13 7.92
C GLY A 94 -7.92 1.83 8.29
N ILE A 95 -8.18 0.98 7.30
CA ILE A 95 -8.83 -0.33 7.50
C ILE A 95 -7.96 -1.24 8.37
N ALA A 96 -6.64 -1.29 8.12
CA ALA A 96 -5.73 -2.12 8.92
C ALA A 96 -5.75 -1.74 10.41
N ARG A 97 -5.87 -0.45 10.72
CA ARG A 97 -6.03 0.06 12.09
C ARG A 97 -7.37 -0.34 12.71
N ALA A 98 -8.46 -0.33 11.93
CA ALA A 98 -9.78 -0.72 12.39
C ALA A 98 -9.89 -2.22 12.69
N ILE A 99 -9.17 -3.07 11.95
CA ILE A 99 -9.24 -4.53 12.07
C ILE A 99 -8.42 -5.06 13.26
N SER A 100 -7.29 -4.43 13.59
CA SER A 100 -6.36 -4.98 14.58
C SER A 100 -5.77 -3.91 15.50
N SER A 101 -5.86 -4.15 16.80
CA SER A 101 -5.22 -3.35 17.85
C SER A 101 -3.75 -3.71 18.09
N THR A 102 -3.30 -4.89 17.64
CA THR A 102 -1.90 -5.32 17.77
C THR A 102 -1.02 -4.71 16.68
N PRO A 103 0.10 -4.02 16.99
CA PRO A 103 0.92 -3.31 16.02
C PRO A 103 1.57 -4.23 14.98
N ALA A 104 2.02 -5.43 15.37
CA ALA A 104 2.62 -6.40 14.45
C ALA A 104 1.62 -6.87 13.40
N ARG A 105 0.40 -7.24 13.83
CA ARG A 105 -0.68 -7.69 12.96
C ARG A 105 -1.21 -6.54 12.09
N GLN A 106 -1.31 -5.33 12.63
CA GLN A 106 -1.70 -4.13 11.88
C GLN A 106 -0.74 -3.86 10.71
N ARG A 107 0.58 -3.92 10.93
CA ARG A 107 1.58 -3.74 9.86
C ARG A 107 1.46 -4.80 8.77
N TRP A 108 1.21 -6.05 9.16
CA TRP A 108 1.07 -7.15 8.20
C TRP A 108 -0.20 -7.01 7.35
N ILE A 109 -1.35 -6.72 7.98
CA ILE A 109 -2.62 -6.45 7.30
C ILE A 109 -2.48 -5.24 6.36
N LEU A 110 -1.86 -4.15 6.82
CA LEU A 110 -1.61 -2.97 6.00
C LEU A 110 -0.84 -3.32 4.73
N ARG A 111 0.26 -4.08 4.84
CA ARG A 111 1.06 -4.48 3.68
C ARG A 111 0.24 -5.29 2.68
N ILE A 112 -0.53 -6.26 3.16
CA ILE A 112 -1.36 -7.10 2.28
C ILE A 112 -2.44 -6.28 1.60
N LEU A 113 -3.17 -5.45 2.35
CA LEU A 113 -4.22 -4.61 1.79
C LEU A 113 -3.66 -3.58 0.80
N ALA A 114 -2.55 -2.93 1.13
CA ALA A 114 -1.91 -1.95 0.27
C ALA A 114 -1.43 -2.60 -1.03
N VAL A 115 -0.62 -3.67 -0.93
CA VAL A 115 -0.10 -4.39 -2.11
C VAL A 115 -1.24 -4.99 -2.94
N GLY A 116 -2.24 -5.60 -2.31
CA GLY A 116 -3.40 -6.17 -2.99
C GLY A 116 -4.22 -5.12 -3.72
N ALA A 117 -4.46 -3.95 -3.10
CA ALA A 117 -5.14 -2.84 -3.74
C ALA A 117 -4.33 -2.25 -4.89
N SER A 118 -3.01 -2.07 -4.74
CA SER A 118 -2.14 -1.62 -5.83
C SER A 118 -2.14 -2.60 -6.99
N PHE A 119 -2.09 -3.90 -6.70
CA PHE A 119 -2.15 -4.95 -7.73
C PHE A 119 -3.48 -4.91 -8.47
N ALA A 120 -4.61 -4.83 -7.76
CA ALA A 120 -5.93 -4.73 -8.37
C ALA A 120 -6.07 -3.47 -9.24
N LEU A 121 -5.60 -2.31 -8.76
CA LEU A 121 -5.61 -1.05 -9.52
C LEU A 121 -4.76 -1.11 -10.78
N LEU A 122 -3.53 -1.63 -10.68
CA LEU A 122 -2.62 -1.74 -11.83
C LEU A 122 -3.07 -2.81 -12.82
N LEU A 123 -3.65 -3.91 -12.34
CA LEU A 123 -4.29 -4.91 -13.18
C LEU A 123 -5.49 -4.30 -13.90
N LEU A 124 -6.34 -3.57 -13.19
CA LEU A 124 -7.47 -2.85 -13.78
C LEU A 124 -6.98 -1.89 -14.85
N LEU A 125 -5.93 -1.10 -14.59
CA LEU A 125 -5.32 -0.20 -15.55
C LEU A 125 -4.78 -0.95 -16.79
N ALA A 126 -4.09 -2.07 -16.59
CA ALA A 126 -3.61 -2.92 -17.68
C ALA A 126 -4.75 -3.53 -18.50
N THR A 127 -5.90 -3.82 -17.87
CA THR A 127 -7.10 -4.32 -18.56
C THR A 127 -8.00 -3.22 -19.11
N LEU A 128 -7.93 -1.99 -18.60
CA LEU A 128 -8.74 -0.86 -19.07
C LEU A 128 -8.38 -0.50 -20.51
N ASP A 129 -7.12 -0.73 -20.88
CA ASP A 129 -6.61 -0.57 -22.24
C ASP A 129 -7.35 -1.47 -23.26
N TRP A 130 -7.85 -2.63 -22.82
CA TRP A 130 -8.70 -3.50 -23.63
C TRP A 130 -10.09 -2.90 -23.92
N VAL A 131 -10.59 -2.03 -23.04
CA VAL A 131 -11.94 -1.46 -23.13
C VAL A 131 -11.95 -0.14 -23.89
N ILE A 132 -10.93 0.70 -23.69
CA ILE A 132 -10.88 2.06 -24.26
C ILE A 132 -10.09 2.12 -25.57
N GLY A 133 -9.26 1.10 -25.87
CA GLY A 133 -8.42 1.03 -27.05
C GLY A 133 -7.05 1.70 -26.85
N PRO A 134 -6.08 1.44 -27.76
CA PRO A 134 -4.72 1.94 -27.62
C PRO A 134 -4.69 3.47 -27.71
N TRP A 135 -4.11 4.11 -26.69
CA TRP A 135 -3.87 5.55 -26.63
C TRP A 135 -2.63 5.97 -27.42
#